data_AF-A0A2S2N7E5-F1
#
_entry.id   AF-A0A2S2N7E5-F1
#
_cell.length_a   1.000
_cell.length_b   1.000
_cell.length_c   1.000
_cell.angle_alpha   90.00
_cell.angle_beta   90.00
_cell.angle_gamma   90.00
#
_symmetry.space_group_name_H-M   'P 1'
#
loop_
_entity.id
_entity.type
_entity.pdbx_description
1 polymer ?
#
loop_
_entity_poly.entity_id
_entity_poly.type
_entity_poly.pdbx_seq_one_letter_code
_entity_poly.pdbx_strand_id
1 'polypeptide(L)'
;GTIATGIGFTQLAELTASIDIPCMTAKIYLKYNTIVGADIKSSAWDEMRLAGMEEKRLALELGDIDEDGIPMCPVIADGQWSKRNYKTKYDALSGAVSNEINNIV
;
A
#
# COMPACT_ATOMS: atom_id res chain seq x y z
N GLY A 1 -5.88 -11.92 -12.21
CA GLY A 1 -5.41 -12.86 -11.17
C GLY A 1 -3.99 -12.54 -10.77
N THR A 2 -3.03 -12.91 -11.61
CA THR A 2 -1.58 -12.83 -11.36
C THR A 2 -1.08 -11.47 -10.88
N ILE A 3 -1.41 -10.40 -11.61
CA ILE A 3 -1.02 -9.02 -11.26
C ILE A 3 -1.71 -8.56 -9.97
N ALA A 4 -2.98 -8.92 -9.76
CA ALA A 4 -3.75 -8.53 -8.57
C ALA A 4 -3.24 -9.20 -7.29
N THR A 5 -2.73 -10.44 -7.37
CA THR A 5 -2.11 -11.15 -6.25
C THR A 5 -0.64 -10.75 -6.03
N GLY A 6 -0.06 -9.94 -6.93
CA GLY A 6 1.35 -9.54 -6.89
C GLY A 6 2.32 -10.68 -7.19
N ILE A 7 1.87 -11.70 -7.93
CA ILE A 7 2.70 -12.85 -8.32
C ILE A 7 3.42 -12.60 -9.66
N GLY A 8 4.59 -13.22 -9.83
CA GLY A 8 5.47 -13.00 -10.99
C GLY A 8 5.24 -13.96 -12.17
N PHE A 9 6.09 -13.85 -13.20
CA PHE A 9 6.05 -14.71 -14.39
C PHE A 9 6.15 -16.20 -14.07
N THR A 10 7.05 -16.61 -13.16
CA THR A 10 7.24 -18.03 -12.80
C THR A 10 5.96 -18.66 -12.26
N GLN A 11 5.26 -17.94 -11.38
CA GLN A 11 4.01 -18.41 -10.79
C GLN A 11 2.86 -18.43 -11.81
N LEU A 12 2.86 -17.52 -12.79
CA LEU A 12 1.95 -17.60 -13.94
C LEU A 12 2.20 -18.87 -14.75
N ALA A 13 3.47 -19.18 -15.03
CA ALA A 13 3.85 -20.34 -15.81
C ALA A 13 3.42 -21.65 -15.12
N GLU A 14 3.66 -21.76 -13.80
CA GLU A 14 3.20 -22.87 -12.98
C GLU A 14 1.68 -23.03 -13.03
N LEU A 15 0.94 -21.93 -12.89
CA LEU A 15 -0.52 -21.94 -12.98
C LEU A 15 -0.99 -22.42 -14.35
N THR A 16 -0.45 -21.87 -15.44
CA THR A 16 -0.82 -22.27 -16.81
C THR A 16 -0.46 -23.72 -17.12
N ALA A 17 0.66 -24.22 -16.59
CA ALA A 17 1.05 -25.61 -16.71
C ALA A 17 0.07 -26.54 -15.95
N SER A 18 -0.42 -26.13 -14.78
CA SER A 18 -1.38 -26.92 -14.00
C SER A 18 -2.74 -27.10 -14.67
N ILE A 19 -3.12 -26.16 -15.54
CA ILE A 19 -4.39 -26.15 -16.29
C ILE A 19 -4.22 -26.55 -17.77
N ASP A 20 -3.04 -27.08 -18.12
CA ASP A 20 -2.67 -27.54 -19.47
C ASP A 20 -2.85 -26.48 -20.58
N ILE A 21 -2.50 -25.23 -20.27
CA ILE A 21 -2.53 -24.09 -21.21
C ILE A 21 -1.10 -23.65 -21.50
N PRO A 22 -0.73 -23.39 -22.78
CA PRO A 22 0.59 -22.87 -23.11
C PRO A 22 0.83 -21.50 -22.47
N CYS A 23 1.92 -21.38 -21.70
CA CYS A 23 2.32 -20.11 -21.11
C CYS A 23 2.91 -19.16 -22.16
N MET A 24 2.60 -17.88 -22.06
CA MET A 24 3.28 -16.83 -22.83
C MET A 24 4.78 -16.79 -22.50
N THR A 25 5.59 -16.25 -23.41
CA THR A 25 7.01 -16.03 -23.14
C THR A 25 7.22 -14.86 -22.18
N ALA A 26 8.32 -14.89 -21.41
CA ALA A 26 8.66 -13.86 -20.43
C ALA A 26 8.71 -12.44 -21.03
N LYS A 27 9.16 -12.32 -22.29
CA LYS A 27 9.22 -11.04 -23.00
C LYS A 27 7.83 -10.44 -23.24
N ILE A 28 6.86 -11.27 -23.63
CA ILE A 28 5.48 -10.83 -23.85
C ILE A 28 4.82 -10.49 -22.52
N TYR A 29 5.04 -11.33 -21.50
CA TYR A 29 4.57 -11.06 -20.15
C TYR A 29 5.03 -9.69 -19.65
N LEU A 30 6.34 -9.40 -19.74
CA LEU A 30 6.89 -8.14 -19.27
C LEU A 30 6.31 -6.94 -20.01
N LYS A 31 6.12 -7.04 -21.33
CA LYS A 31 5.48 -5.98 -22.13
C LYS A 31 4.10 -5.63 -21.58
N TYR A 32 3.24 -6.63 -21.38
CA TYR A 32 1.88 -6.39 -20.88
C TYR A 32 1.87 -5.96 -19.41
N ASN A 33 2.75 -6.52 -18.58
CA ASN A 33 2.89 -6.11 -17.20
C ASN A 33 3.26 -4.63 -17.06
N THR A 34 4.13 -4.11 -17.92
CA THR A 34 4.48 -2.68 -17.92
C THR A 34 3.31 -1.80 -18.33
N ILE A 35 2.54 -2.19 -19.35
CA ILE A 35 1.36 -1.44 -19.81
C ILE A 35 0.32 -1.36 -18.68
N VAL A 36 -0.08 -2.52 -18.16
CA VAL A 36 -1.08 -2.59 -17.09
C VAL A 36 -0.57 -1.91 -15.81
N GLY A 37 0.73 -2.05 -15.51
CA GLY A 37 1.35 -1.39 -14.37
C GLY A 37 1.33 0.13 -14.46
N ALA A 38 1.45 0.70 -15.67
CA ALA A 38 1.32 2.15 -15.87
C ALA A 38 -0.11 2.64 -15.58
N ASP A 39 -1.12 1.92 -16.06
CA ASP A 39 -2.53 2.26 -15.84
C ASP A 39 -2.96 2.10 -14.38
N ILE A 40 -2.47 1.06 -13.71
CA ILE A 40 -2.69 0.87 -12.27
C ILE A 40 -2.05 2.03 -11.50
N LYS A 41 -0.83 2.43 -11.87
CA LYS A 41 -0.12 3.52 -11.21
C LYS A 41 -0.86 4.85 -11.37
N SER A 42 -1.32 5.18 -12.57
CA SER A 42 -2.05 6.43 -12.80
C SER A 42 -3.36 6.45 -12.00
N SER A 43 -4.13 5.36 -12.08
CA SER A 43 -5.40 5.25 -11.35
C SER A 43 -5.19 5.34 -9.83
N ALA A 44 -4.19 4.62 -9.30
CA ALA A 44 -3.87 4.68 -7.87
C ALA A 44 -3.42 6.08 -7.42
N TRP A 45 -2.66 6.79 -8.25
CA TRP A 45 -2.22 8.15 -7.95
C TRP A 45 -3.40 9.13 -7.89
N ASP A 46 -4.34 9.03 -8.83
CA ASP A 46 -5.50 9.90 -8.87
C ASP A 46 -6.40 9.67 -7.64
N GLU A 47 -6.64 8.42 -7.25
CA GLU A 47 -7.41 8.09 -6.04
C GLU A 47 -6.70 8.58 -4.76
N MET A 48 -5.38 8.36 -4.63
CA MET A 48 -4.61 8.87 -3.49
C MET A 48 -4.67 10.40 -3.40
N ARG A 49 -4.64 11.09 -4.53
CA ARG A 49 -4.75 12.54 -4.60
C ARG A 49 -6.14 13.00 -4.13
N LEU A 50 -7.21 12.36 -4.61
CA LEU A 50 -8.58 12.70 -4.22
C LEU A 50 -8.82 12.44 -2.73
N ALA A 51 -8.35 11.30 -2.22
CA ALA A 51 -8.40 10.98 -0.79
C ALA A 51 -7.66 12.04 0.05
N GLY A 52 -6.44 12.42 -0.34
CA GLY A 52 -5.68 13.45 0.38
C GLY A 52 -6.34 14.84 0.35
N MET A 53 -7.06 15.18 -0.73
CA MET A 53 -7.84 16.43 -0.78
C MET A 53 -9.04 16.39 0.18
N GLU A 54 -9.70 15.24 0.31
CA GLU A 54 -10.83 15.07 1.23
C GLU A 54 -10.38 15.03 2.70
N GLU A 55 -9.30 14.32 3.01
CA GLU A 55 -8.69 14.33 4.36
C GLU A 55 -8.29 15.74 4.77
N LYS A 56 -7.69 16.52 3.85
CA LYS A 56 -7.38 17.93 4.08
C LYS A 56 -8.63 18.75 4.40
N ARG A 57 -9.74 18.55 3.67
CA ARG A 57 -11.00 19.27 3.91
C ARG A 57 -11.53 18.97 5.32
N LEU A 58 -11.55 17.69 5.69
CA LEU A 58 -12.04 17.23 7.00
C LEU A 58 -11.19 17.77 8.15
N ALA A 59 -9.86 17.75 8.02
CA ALA A 59 -8.96 18.29 9.03
C ALA A 59 -9.18 19.79 9.28
N LEU A 60 -9.39 20.57 8.22
CA LEU A 60 -9.71 22.00 8.34
C LEU A 60 -11.07 22.24 9.00
N GLU A 61 -12.09 21.42 8.69
CA GLU A 61 -13.42 21.52 9.31
C GLU A 61 -13.40 21.15 10.80
N LEU A 62 -12.56 20.20 11.20
CA LEU A 62 -12.40 19.77 12.59
C LEU A 62 -11.44 20.67 13.39
N GLY A 63 -10.73 21.60 12.74
CA GLY A 63 -9.68 22.40 13.37
C GLY A 63 -8.46 21.57 13.77
N ASP A 64 -8.28 20.40 13.15
CA ASP A 64 -7.14 19.49 13.36
C ASP A 64 -5.95 19.96 12.54
N ILE A 65 -5.40 21.09 12.96
CA ILE A 65 -4.30 21.81 12.31
C ILE A 65 -3.13 21.95 13.29
N ASP A 66 -1.92 21.82 12.77
CA ASP A 66 -0.70 22.07 13.52
C ASP A 66 -0.52 23.55 13.85
N GLU A 67 0.46 23.89 14.68
CA GLU A 67 0.84 25.27 15.05
C GLU A 67 1.15 26.14 13.80
N ASP A 68 1.64 25.52 12.73
CA ASP A 68 1.92 26.13 11.43
C ASP A 68 0.70 26.18 10.48
N GLY A 69 -0.48 25.72 10.92
CA GLY A 69 -1.71 25.68 10.13
C GLY A 69 -1.79 24.54 9.11
N ILE A 70 -0.95 23.50 9.27
CA ILE A 70 -0.94 22.33 8.38
C ILE A 70 -2.01 21.33 8.84
N PRO A 71 -2.95 20.92 7.97
CA PRO A 71 -4.00 19.96 8.32
C PRO A 71 -3.41 18.58 8.56
N MET A 72 -3.78 17.97 9.69
CA MET A 72 -3.30 16.66 10.12
C MET A 72 -4.13 15.53 9.50
N CYS A 73 -3.47 14.46 9.08
CA CYS A 73 -4.13 13.23 8.64
C CYS A 73 -3.85 12.11 9.67
N PRO A 74 -4.82 11.80 10.56
CA PRO A 74 -4.63 10.79 11.59
C PRO A 74 -4.63 9.39 10.98
N VAL A 75 -3.46 8.75 10.93
CA VAL A 75 -3.33 7.34 10.56
C VAL A 75 -3.64 6.48 11.77
N ILE A 76 -4.81 5.86 11.80
CA ILE A 76 -5.15 4.84 12.81
C ILE A 76 -4.44 3.54 12.40
N ALA A 77 -3.25 3.31 12.94
CA ALA A 77 -2.56 2.04 12.75
C ALA A 77 -3.28 0.94 13.52
N ASP A 78 -3.89 -0.01 12.81
CA ASP A 78 -4.12 -1.32 13.41
C ASP A 78 -2.74 -1.94 13.64
N GLY A 79 -2.49 -2.50 14.82
CA GLY A 79 -1.19 -3.08 15.18
C GLY A 79 -0.81 -4.32 14.35
N GLN A 80 -1.40 -4.51 13.18
CA GLN A 80 -1.27 -5.69 12.34
C GLN A 80 -1.04 -5.37 10.86
N TRP A 81 -0.09 -4.46 10.58
CA TRP A 81 0.68 -4.60 9.35
C TRP A 81 1.52 -5.87 9.44
N SER A 82 1.03 -6.96 8.84
CA SER A 82 1.67 -8.28 8.89
C SER A 82 3.08 -8.21 8.28
N LYS A 83 4.10 -8.15 9.14
CA LYS A 83 5.50 -8.27 8.74
C LYS A 83 5.69 -9.68 8.17
N ARG A 84 5.90 -9.80 6.85
CA ARG A 84 6.23 -11.10 6.23
C ARG A 84 7.57 -11.58 6.81
N ASN A 85 7.52 -12.63 7.62
CA ASN A 85 8.68 -13.21 8.31
C ASN A 85 9.27 -14.39 7.53
N TYR A 86 10.58 -14.38 7.29
CA TYR A 86 11.35 -15.57 6.90
C TYR A 86 12.15 -16.06 8.12
N LYS A 87 11.61 -17.07 8.80
CA LYS A 87 12.28 -18.00 9.74
C LYS A 87 12.54 -17.60 11.20
N THR A 88 12.57 -16.33 11.61
CA THR A 88 12.66 -15.95 13.04
C THR A 88 11.66 -14.87 13.42
N LYS A 89 10.97 -15.08 14.54
CA LYS A 89 9.89 -14.22 15.03
C LYS A 89 10.51 -12.94 15.63
N TYR A 90 10.48 -11.85 14.87
CA TYR A 90 10.68 -10.51 15.41
C TYR A 90 9.33 -9.84 15.50
N ASP A 91 8.75 -9.83 16.71
CA ASP A 91 7.58 -9.02 17.02
C ASP A 91 7.98 -7.55 16.85
N ALA A 92 7.22 -6.80 16.04
CA ALA A 92 7.43 -5.37 15.91
C ALA A 92 6.84 -4.68 17.14
N LEU A 93 7.70 -4.19 18.04
CA LEU A 93 7.36 -3.32 19.18
C LEU A 93 6.83 -1.94 18.77
N SER A 94 6.44 -1.74 17.51
CA SER A 94 5.78 -0.51 17.03
C SER A 94 4.27 -0.65 17.16
N GLY A 95 3.80 -0.92 18.39
CA GLY A 95 2.46 -0.48 18.77
C GLY A 95 2.47 1.04 18.75
N ALA A 96 1.44 1.66 18.19
CA ALA A 96 1.26 3.10 18.24
C ALA A 96 1.50 3.61 19.67
N VAL A 97 2.38 4.60 19.83
CA VAL A 97 2.39 5.43 21.03
C VAL A 97 1.12 6.27 20.99
N SER A 98 0.20 5.96 21.88
CA SER A 98 -0.93 6.80 22.24
C SER A 98 -0.53 7.68 23.44
N ASN A 99 -0.62 9.00 23.26
CA ASN A 99 -0.64 10.08 24.27
C ASN A 99 0.16 9.91 25.57
N GLU A 100 1.22 10.71 25.72
CA GLU A 100 1.57 11.29 27.02
C GLU A 100 1.70 12.82 26.91
N ILE A 101 0.70 13.50 27.46
CA ILE A 101 0.84 14.84 28.02
C ILE A 101 1.88 14.74 29.13
N ASN A 102 2.99 15.49 29.09
CA ASN A 102 3.64 16.12 30.26
C ASN A 102 4.92 16.89 29.88
N ASN A 103 4.90 18.19 30.19
CA ASN A 103 5.98 19.16 30.45
C ASN A 103 7.45 18.73 30.20
N ILE A 104 8.24 19.61 29.55
CA ILE A 104 9.44 20.29 30.10
C ILE A 104 10.25 20.96 28.97
N VAL A 105 10.30 22.31 29.05
CA VAL A 105 11.28 23.31 28.52
C VAL A 105 11.37 23.54 27.01
#